data_AF-A0A527Q2N2-F1
#
_entry.id   AF-A0A527Q2N2-F1
#
_cell.length_a   1.000
_cell.length_b   1.000
_cell.length_c   1.000
_cell.angle_alpha   90.00
_cell.angle_beta   90.00
_cell.angle_gamma   90.00
#
_symmetry.space_group_name_H-M   'P 1'
#
loop_
_entity.id
_entity.type
_entity.pdbx_description
1 polymer ?
#
loop_
_entity_poly.entity_id
_entity_poly.type
_entity_poly.pdbx_seq_one_letter_code
_entity_poly.pdbx_strand_id
1 'polypeptide(L)'
;RKLAVFEAKSSDQIVVATVPSLDGEEIEPYANRLFRAWNLGQAGEDNGVLLLVAKDDRKMRIEVGYGLEGTLTDLHTKLIIENDMVPAFRAGDFSGGIAKAVDD
;
A
#
# COMPACT_ATOMS: atom_id res chain seq x y z
N ARG A 1 2.94 2.41 16.27
CA ARG A 1 4.07 1.86 17.13
C ARG A 1 4.33 0.39 16.82
N LYS A 2 3.72 -0.19 15.77
CA LYS A 2 3.78 -1.62 15.49
C LYS A 2 4.64 -1.94 14.27
N LEU A 3 4.86 -1.02 13.33
CA LEU A 3 5.68 -1.27 12.13
C LEU A 3 7.18 -1.28 12.30
N ALA A 4 7.76 -0.37 13.07
CA ALA A 4 9.17 -0.51 13.45
C ALA A 4 9.42 -1.85 14.18
N VAL A 5 8.34 -2.47 14.68
CA VAL A 5 8.32 -3.80 15.27
C VAL A 5 7.85 -4.88 14.28
N PHE A 6 7.20 -4.55 13.15
CA PHE A 6 6.73 -5.47 12.11
C PHE A 6 7.77 -5.63 11.01
N GLU A 7 8.40 -4.55 10.52
CA GLU A 7 9.67 -4.59 9.75
C GLU A 7 10.78 -5.33 10.52
N ALA A 8 10.69 -5.36 11.87
CA ALA A 8 11.64 -6.07 12.72
C ALA A 8 11.19 -7.49 13.12
N LYS A 9 9.96 -7.93 12.80
CA LYS A 9 9.43 -9.26 13.16
C LYS A 9 8.95 -10.10 11.98
N SER A 10 8.61 -9.51 10.83
CA SER A 10 8.38 -10.19 9.57
C SER A 10 9.35 -9.65 8.52
N SER A 11 9.78 -10.50 7.59
CA SER A 11 10.66 -10.12 6.49
C SER A 11 9.96 -9.29 5.40
N ASP A 12 8.76 -8.78 5.67
CA ASP A 12 7.86 -8.18 4.70
C ASP A 12 8.38 -6.83 4.21
N GLN A 13 8.26 -6.59 2.91
CA GLN A 13 8.78 -5.38 2.27
C GLN A 13 7.66 -4.43 1.93
N ILE A 14 7.45 -3.42 2.75
CA ILE A 14 6.42 -2.39 2.52
C ILE A 14 7.07 -1.18 1.85
N VAL A 15 6.53 -0.77 0.72
CA VAL A 15 6.94 0.43 -0.01
C VAL A 15 5.73 1.35 -0.19
N VAL A 16 5.94 2.65 0.05
CA VAL A 16 4.94 3.69 -0.23
C VAL A 16 5.38 4.47 -1.46
N ALA A 17 4.55 4.47 -2.50
CA ALA A 17 4.74 5.28 -3.70
C ALA A 17 3.69 6.38 -3.75
N THR A 18 4.11 7.63 -3.87
CA THR A 18 3.21 8.76 -4.12
C THR A 18 3.51 9.35 -5.49
N VAL A 19 2.48 9.41 -6.34
CA VAL A 19 2.54 10.03 -7.67
C VAL A 19 1.54 11.17 -7.75
N PRO A 20 1.81 12.23 -8.53
CA PRO A 20 0.84 13.29 -8.72
C PRO A 20 -0.45 12.77 -9.36
N SER A 21 -0.35 12.07 -10.48
CA SER A 21 -1.47 11.47 -11.21
C SER A 21 -1.06 10.14 -11.87
N LEU A 22 -2.07 9.35 -12.24
CA LEU A 22 -2.01 8.15 -13.07
C LEU A 22 -2.15 8.48 -14.57
N ASP A 23 -2.28 9.76 -14.94
CA ASP A 23 -2.38 10.23 -16.32
C ASP A 23 -3.55 9.58 -17.10
N GLY A 24 -4.67 9.36 -16.42
CA GLY A 24 -5.87 8.74 -16.99
C GLY A 24 -5.88 7.21 -16.98
N GLU A 25 -4.84 6.57 -16.44
CA GLU A 25 -4.79 5.13 -16.27
C GLU A 25 -5.60 4.64 -15.05
N GLU A 26 -6.01 3.38 -15.08
CA GLU A 26 -6.55 2.71 -13.90
C GLU A 26 -5.46 2.41 -12.87
N ILE A 27 -5.79 2.56 -11.59
CA ILE A 27 -4.82 2.43 -10.50
C ILE A 27 -4.31 0.99 -10.33
N GLU A 28 -5.14 0.02 -10.63
CA GLU A 28 -4.81 -1.40 -10.51
C GLU A 28 -3.69 -1.85 -11.46
N PRO A 29 -3.81 -1.68 -12.79
CA PRO A 29 -2.73 -2.04 -13.71
C PRO A 29 -1.47 -1.19 -13.48
N TYR A 30 -1.61 0.08 -13.07
CA TYR A 30 -0.48 0.93 -12.72
C TYR A 30 0.28 0.38 -11.51
N ALA A 31 -0.41 0.08 -10.41
CA ALA A 31 0.19 -0.47 -9.19
C ALA A 31 0.85 -1.82 -9.46
N ASN A 32 0.19 -2.70 -10.22
CA ASN A 32 0.74 -4.00 -10.61
C ASN A 32 2.05 -3.89 -11.40
N ARG A 33 2.09 -2.98 -12.39
CA ARG A 33 3.34 -2.74 -13.13
C ARG A 33 4.44 -2.20 -12.24
N LEU A 34 4.12 -1.25 -11.37
CA LEU A 34 5.10 -0.64 -10.47
C LEU A 34 5.67 -1.68 -9.50
N PHE A 35 4.80 -2.49 -8.89
CA PHE A 35 5.16 -3.58 -7.99
C PHE A 35 6.16 -4.55 -8.65
N ARG A 36 5.86 -4.97 -9.88
CA ARG A 36 6.72 -5.87 -10.67
C ARG A 36 8.03 -5.20 -11.10
N ALA A 37 7.97 -3.95 -11.54
CA ALA A 37 9.14 -3.19 -11.99
C ALA A 37 10.16 -2.96 -10.87
N TRP A 38 9.68 -2.80 -9.63
CA TRP A 38 10.52 -2.65 -8.44
C TRP A 38 10.89 -3.98 -7.78
N ASN A 39 10.36 -5.10 -8.29
CA ASN A 39 10.61 -6.44 -7.77
C ASN A 39 10.39 -6.49 -6.25
N LEU A 40 9.22 -6.01 -5.80
CA LEU A 40 8.89 -5.92 -4.38
C LEU A 40 8.64 -7.31 -3.79
N GLY A 41 9.25 -7.56 -2.64
CA GLY A 41 9.22 -8.86 -1.97
C GLY A 41 10.48 -9.67 -2.25
N GLN A 42 10.71 -10.67 -1.38
CA GLN A 42 11.85 -11.57 -1.52
C GLN A 42 11.50 -12.73 -2.46
N ALA A 43 12.47 -13.16 -3.28
CA ALA A 43 12.29 -14.26 -4.20
C ALA A 43 11.92 -15.55 -3.44
N GLY A 44 10.75 -16.12 -3.76
CA GLY A 44 10.23 -17.32 -3.12
C GLY A 44 9.38 -17.07 -1.87
N GLU A 45 9.43 -15.87 -1.30
CA GLU A 45 8.57 -15.46 -0.17
C GLU A 45 7.39 -14.61 -0.64
N ASP A 46 7.53 -13.88 -1.76
CA ASP A 46 6.48 -13.04 -2.36
C ASP A 46 5.81 -12.10 -1.34
N ASN A 47 6.61 -11.56 -0.42
CA ASN A 47 6.15 -10.83 0.75
C ASN A 47 6.28 -9.30 0.61
N GLY A 48 6.09 -8.81 -0.62
CA GLY A 48 6.08 -7.37 -0.93
C GLY A 48 4.70 -6.76 -0.73
N VAL A 49 4.65 -5.49 -0.31
CA VAL A 49 3.45 -4.66 -0.25
C VAL A 49 3.75 -3.29 -0.85
N LEU A 50 2.90 -2.82 -1.76
CA LEU A 50 2.96 -1.48 -2.33
C LEU A 50 1.73 -0.69 -1.92
N LEU A 51 1.92 0.38 -1.16
CA LEU A 51 0.90 1.40 -0.98
C LEU A 51 1.09 2.50 -2.04
N LEU A 52 0.22 2.54 -3.03
CA LEU A 52 0.21 3.56 -4.08
C LEU A 52 -0.81 4.65 -3.77
N VAL A 53 -0.35 5.90 -3.85
CA VAL A 53 -1.16 7.11 -3.69
C VAL A 53 -1.04 7.97 -4.95
N ALA A 54 -2.15 8.13 -5.68
CA ALA A 54 -2.28 9.10 -6.76
C ALA A 54 -3.04 10.32 -6.25
N LYS A 55 -2.30 11.37 -5.89
CA LYS A 55 -2.82 12.49 -5.09
C LYS A 55 -3.90 13.28 -5.83
N ASP A 56 -3.65 13.64 -7.06
CA ASP A 56 -4.54 14.53 -7.83
C ASP A 56 -5.78 13.76 -8.32
N ASP A 57 -5.64 12.46 -8.59
CA ASP A 57 -6.76 11.57 -8.93
C ASP A 57 -7.57 11.14 -7.71
N ARG A 58 -7.05 11.39 -6.49
CA ARG A 58 -7.62 10.93 -5.22
C ARG A 58 -7.87 9.41 -5.20
N LYS A 59 -6.99 8.65 -5.86
CA LYS A 59 -7.03 7.19 -5.89
C LYS A 59 -5.91 6.64 -5.01
N MET A 60 -6.21 5.56 -4.30
CA MET A 60 -5.28 4.84 -3.43
C MET A 60 -5.45 3.35 -3.64
N ARG A 61 -4.36 2.60 -3.53
CA ARG A 61 -4.36 1.15 -3.66
C ARG A 61 -3.25 0.53 -2.84
N ILE A 62 -3.54 -0.62 -2.24
CA ILE A 62 -2.54 -1.51 -1.64
C ILE A 62 -2.44 -2.73 -2.55
N GLU A 63 -1.27 -2.94 -3.15
CA GLU A 63 -0.95 -4.16 -3.88
C GLU A 63 -0.14 -5.08 -2.96
N VAL A 64 -0.53 -6.35 -2.88
CA VAL A 64 0.04 -7.33 -1.96
C VAL A 64 0.61 -8.49 -2.75
N GLY A 65 1.81 -8.94 -2.42
CA GLY A 65 2.42 -10.13 -2.98
C GLY A 65 1.75 -11.41 -2.49
N TYR A 66 1.86 -12.48 -3.29
CA TYR A 66 1.13 -13.73 -3.06
C TYR A 66 1.40 -14.37 -1.68
N GLY A 67 2.62 -14.24 -1.16
CA GLY A 67 2.99 -14.80 0.14
C GLY A 67 2.26 -14.16 1.33
N LEU A 68 1.64 -12.99 1.12
CA LEU A 68 0.92 -12.26 2.15
C LEU A 68 -0.60 -12.32 2.00
N GLU A 69 -1.16 -12.89 0.93
CA GLU A 69 -2.62 -12.93 0.70
C GLU A 69 -3.40 -13.63 1.85
N GLY A 70 -2.78 -14.59 2.54
CA GLY A 70 -3.37 -15.26 3.70
C GLY A 70 -3.50 -14.37 4.95
N THR A 71 -2.71 -13.29 5.03
CA THR A 71 -2.66 -12.37 6.17
C THR A 71 -3.23 -10.99 5.82
N LEU A 72 -2.86 -10.47 4.65
CA LEU A 72 -3.34 -9.23 4.05
C LEU A 72 -4.28 -9.55 2.88
N THR A 73 -5.51 -9.91 3.23
CA THR A 73 -6.57 -10.18 2.25
C THR A 73 -7.04 -8.89 1.56
N ASP A 74 -7.66 -9.02 0.38
CA ASP A 74 -8.31 -7.89 -0.33
C ASP A 74 -9.32 -7.12 0.54
N LEU A 75 -10.11 -7.84 1.35
CA LEU A 75 -11.04 -7.21 2.28
C LEU A 75 -10.30 -6.39 3.34
N HIS A 76 -9.19 -6.91 3.87
CA HIS A 76 -8.41 -6.23 4.90
C HIS A 76 -7.77 -4.96 4.35
N THR A 77 -7.10 -5.03 3.20
CA THR A 77 -6.47 -3.86 2.57
C THR A 77 -7.50 -2.80 2.18
N LYS A 78 -8.68 -3.22 1.72
CA LYS A 78 -9.79 -2.29 1.46
C LYS A 78 -10.26 -1.57 2.72
N LEU A 79 -10.38 -2.29 3.85
CA LEU A 79 -10.77 -1.68 5.12
C LEU A 79 -9.75 -0.65 5.61
N ILE A 80 -8.45 -0.92 5.47
CA ILE A 80 -7.39 0.04 5.80
C ILE A 80 -7.55 1.33 4.96
N ILE A 81 -7.78 1.19 3.66
CA ILE A 81 -8.01 2.36 2.79
C ILE A 81 -9.26 3.13 3.23
N GLU A 82 -10.38 2.43 3.45
CA GLU A 82 -11.67 3.06 3.74
C GLU A 82 -11.73 3.70 5.15
N ASN A 83 -11.13 3.07 6.15
CA ASN A 83 -11.23 3.48 7.55
C ASN A 83 -10.11 4.43 7.98
N ASP A 84 -8.90 4.29 7.43
CA ASP A 84 -7.75 5.07 7.87
C ASP A 84 -7.32 6.11 6.86
N MET A 85 -7.14 5.70 5.60
CA MET A 85 -6.61 6.59 4.57
C MET A 85 -7.63 7.61 4.10
N VAL A 86 -8.82 7.16 3.70
CA VAL A 86 -9.86 8.02 3.14
C VAL A 86 -10.25 9.15 4.12
N PRO A 87 -10.49 8.91 5.41
CA PRO A 87 -10.82 9.99 6.34
C PRO A 87 -9.66 10.97 6.54
N ALA A 88 -8.42 10.47 6.64
CA ALA A 88 -7.24 11.31 6.81
C ALA A 88 -6.98 12.20 5.59
N PHE A 89 -7.10 11.63 4.38
CA PHE A 89 -6.93 12.36 3.12
C PHE A 89 -8.02 13.41 2.93
N ARG A 90 -9.26 13.12 3.33
CA ARG A 90 -10.35 14.11 3.35
C ARG A 90 -10.07 15.29 4.29
N ALA A 91 -9.35 15.04 5.38
CA ALA A 91 -8.90 16.07 6.32
C ALA A 91 -7.62 16.80 5.87
N GLY A 92 -7.03 16.43 4.72
CA GLY A 92 -5.75 16.95 4.23
C GLY A 92 -4.53 16.36 4.94
N ASP A 93 -4.72 15.38 5.82
CA ASP A 93 -3.67 14.68 6.56
C ASP A 93 -3.18 13.45 5.79
N PHE A 94 -2.51 13.70 4.68
CA PHE A 94 -1.96 12.64 3.82
C PHE A 94 -0.92 11.79 4.56
N SER A 95 -0.01 12.44 5.29
CA SER A 95 1.05 11.78 6.04
C SER A 95 0.48 10.92 7.18
N GLY A 96 -0.52 11.41 7.91
CA GLY A 96 -1.19 10.62 8.95
C GLY A 96 -1.98 9.45 8.39
N GLY A 97 -2.65 9.62 7.25
CA GLY A 97 -3.35 8.52 6.55
C GLY A 97 -2.41 7.41 6.11
N ILE A 98 -1.28 7.78 5.48
CA ILE A 98 -0.23 6.83 5.10
C ILE A 98 0.35 6.15 6.34
N ALA A 99 0.71 6.92 7.37
CA ALA A 99 1.30 6.35 8.58
C ALA A 99 0.38 5.32 9.24
N LYS A 100 -0.92 5.61 9.35
CA LYS A 100 -1.92 4.68 9.88
C LYS A 100 -2.06 3.43 9.03
N ALA A 101 -2.14 3.59 7.71
CA ALA A 101 -2.32 2.47 6.80
C ALA A 101 -1.16 1.48 6.82
N VAL A 102 0.04 1.98 7.10
CA VAL A 102 1.18 1.11 7.30
C VAL A 102 1.12 0.53 8.73
N ASP A 103 0.65 1.27 9.77
CA ASP A 103 0.70 0.85 11.19
C ASP A 103 -0.37 -0.17 11.63
N ASP A 104 -1.46 -0.34 10.86
CA ASP A 104 -2.61 -1.24 11.14
C ASP A 104 -2.26 -2.72 10.90
#